data_AF-A0A3C1C6I8-F1
#
_entry.id   AF-A0A3C1C6I8-F1
#
_cell.length_a   1.000
_cell.length_b   1.000
_cell.length_c   1.000
_cell.angle_alpha   90.00
_cell.angle_beta   90.00
_cell.angle_gamma   90.00
#
_symmetry.space_group_name_H-M   'P 1'
#
loop_
_entity.id
_entity.type
_entity.pdbx_description
1 polymer ?
#
loop_
_entity_poly.entity_id
_entity_poly.type
_entity_poly.pdbx_seq_one_letter_code
_entity_poly.pdbx_strand_id
1 'polypeptide(L)'
;MQESKREILMKGSPSPKIKKFDSLMITILAIVVVAFLVRFFILDAAIVEGKSMLPYYRNGEVVLIMKAAYGIRGLEGNYWMRWKLPAAGEVVVALSPTSHEIIIKRIGEVRKQGEELAYFLIGYNPIESIDSRDFGLVQFDSIIGKVIPQR
;
A
#
# COMPACT_ATOMS: atom_id res chain seq x y z
N MET A 1 -57.53 -26.58 -40.64
CA MET A 1 -56.29 -27.12 -40.04
C MET A 1 -55.02 -26.33 -40.40
N GLN A 2 -55.14 -25.07 -40.87
CA GLN A 2 -53.97 -24.20 -41.14
C GLN A 2 -53.93 -22.94 -40.26
N GLU A 3 -55.02 -22.58 -39.58
CA GLU A 3 -55.07 -21.42 -38.66
C GLU A 3 -54.35 -21.69 -37.33
N SER A 4 -54.42 -22.92 -36.80
CA SER A 4 -53.75 -23.27 -35.53
C SER A 4 -52.22 -23.21 -35.61
N LYS A 5 -51.63 -23.31 -36.81
CA LYS A 5 -50.18 -23.16 -37.01
C LYS A 5 -49.72 -21.71 -37.07
N ARG A 6 -50.62 -20.74 -37.32
CA ARG A 6 -50.28 -19.32 -37.40
C ARG A 6 -50.26 -18.64 -36.03
N GLU A 7 -51.10 -19.06 -35.09
CA GLU A 7 -51.08 -18.57 -33.70
C GLU A 7 -49.79 -18.96 -32.96
N ILE A 8 -49.19 -20.10 -33.29
CA ILE A 8 -47.98 -20.60 -32.63
C ILE A 8 -46.73 -19.77 -33.03
N LEU A 9 -46.79 -19.00 -34.12
CA LEU A 9 -45.66 -18.22 -34.63
C LEU A 9 -45.58 -16.78 -34.08
N MET A 10 -46.56 -16.34 -33.28
CA MET A 10 -46.62 -15.00 -32.67
C MET A 10 -46.36 -15.01 -31.15
N LYS A 11 -45.77 -16.08 -30.60
CA LYS A 11 -45.32 -16.06 -29.20
C LYS A 11 -43.95 -15.39 -29.15
N GLY A 12 -43.98 -14.06 -29.02
CA GLY A 12 -42.82 -13.19 -28.98
C GLY A 12 -41.72 -13.76 -28.09
N SER A 13 -40.52 -13.89 -28.69
CA SER A 13 -39.28 -14.13 -27.95
C SER A 13 -39.20 -13.10 -26.81
N PRO A 14 -38.99 -13.52 -25.55
CA PRO A 14 -38.79 -12.55 -24.48
C PRO A 14 -37.55 -11.74 -24.82
N SER A 15 -37.72 -10.47 -25.15
CA SER A 15 -36.62 -9.52 -25.23
C SER A 15 -35.82 -9.65 -23.93
N PRO A 16 -34.48 -9.77 -23.96
CA PRO A 16 -33.72 -9.81 -22.73
C PRO A 16 -33.93 -8.46 -22.06
N LYS A 17 -34.79 -8.41 -21.04
CA LYS A 17 -34.90 -7.26 -20.16
C LYS A 17 -33.59 -7.23 -19.39
N ILE A 18 -32.58 -6.57 -19.96
CA ILE A 18 -31.25 -6.47 -19.36
C ILE A 18 -31.42 -5.86 -17.98
N LYS A 19 -30.96 -6.65 -17.01
CA LYS A 19 -31.02 -6.47 -15.56
C LYS A 19 -30.25 -5.22 -15.13
N LYS A 20 -30.82 -4.03 -15.30
CA LYS A 20 -30.16 -2.77 -14.88
C LYS A 20 -29.83 -2.75 -13.38
N PHE A 21 -30.61 -3.45 -12.56
CA PHE A 21 -30.35 -3.59 -11.12
C PHE A 21 -29.17 -4.53 -10.81
N ASP A 22 -29.02 -5.64 -11.53
CA ASP A 22 -27.89 -6.55 -11.34
C ASP A 22 -26.57 -5.88 -11.74
N SER A 23 -26.56 -5.10 -12.84
CA SER A 23 -25.38 -4.35 -13.23
C SER A 23 -24.98 -3.31 -12.20
N LEU A 24 -25.94 -2.60 -11.59
CA LEU A 24 -25.67 -1.59 -10.56
C LEU A 24 -25.08 -2.23 -9.30
N MET A 25 -25.66 -3.34 -8.83
CA MET A 25 -25.17 -4.06 -7.65
C MET A 25 -23.77 -4.64 -7.86
N ILE A 26 -23.50 -5.21 -9.05
CA ILE A 26 -22.17 -5.70 -9.42
C ILE A 26 -21.16 -4.55 -9.47
N THR A 27 -21.53 -3.39 -10.03
CA THR A 27 -20.65 -2.22 -10.06
C THR A 27 -20.35 -1.70 -8.66
N ILE A 28 -21.35 -1.58 -7.78
CA ILE A 28 -21.15 -1.16 -6.39
C ILE A 28 -20.24 -2.14 -5.66
N LEU A 29 -20.49 -3.45 -5.81
CA LEU A 29 -19.65 -4.48 -5.21
C LEU A 29 -18.21 -4.39 -5.71
N ALA A 30 -18.01 -4.22 -7.02
CA ALA A 30 -16.68 -4.05 -7.60
C ALA A 30 -15.97 -2.82 -7.04
N ILE A 31 -16.66 -1.67 -6.90
CA ILE A 31 -16.08 -0.46 -6.30
C ILE A 31 -15.68 -0.69 -4.84
N VAL A 32 -16.53 -1.35 -4.04
CA VAL A 32 -16.23 -1.65 -2.64
C VAL A 32 -15.02 -2.59 -2.53
N VAL A 33 -14.97 -3.63 -3.36
CA VAL A 33 -13.83 -4.56 -3.41
C VAL A 33 -12.54 -3.82 -3.82
N VAL A 34 -12.61 -2.97 -4.84
CA VAL A 34 -11.45 -2.16 -5.28
C VAL A 34 -11.02 -1.19 -4.18
N ALA A 35 -11.95 -0.48 -3.53
CA ALA A 35 -11.64 0.42 -2.42
C ALA A 35 -11.00 -0.32 -1.24
N PHE A 36 -11.47 -1.53 -0.95
CA PHE A 36 -10.85 -2.41 0.03
C PHE A 36 -9.43 -2.80 -0.38
N LEU A 37 -9.22 -3.27 -1.61
CA LEU A 37 -7.88 -3.59 -2.11
C LEU A 37 -6.92 -2.39 -2.04
N VAL A 38 -7.37 -1.20 -2.40
CA VAL A 38 -6.60 0.04 -2.29
C VAL A 38 -6.21 0.31 -0.83
N ARG A 39 -7.17 0.21 0.11
CA ARG A 39 -6.93 0.44 1.55
C ARG A 39 -5.99 -0.59 2.17
N PHE A 40 -6.00 -1.83 1.69
CA PHE A 40 -5.13 -2.88 2.23
C PHE A 40 -3.72 -2.85 1.64
N PHE A 41 -3.59 -2.64 0.32
CA PHE A 41 -2.33 -2.84 -0.39
C PHE A 41 -1.65 -1.57 -0.90
N ILE A 42 -2.37 -0.47 -1.12
CA ILE A 42 -1.84 0.69 -1.85
C ILE A 42 -1.57 1.86 -0.90
N LEU A 43 -2.58 2.29 -0.15
CA LEU A 43 -2.53 3.50 0.67
C LEU A 43 -2.93 3.21 2.11
N ASP A 44 -2.16 3.76 3.04
CA ASP A 44 -2.42 3.70 4.48
C ASP A 44 -2.15 5.05 5.12
N ALA A 45 -2.70 5.28 6.31
CA ALA A 45 -2.47 6.50 7.09
C ALA A 45 -2.03 6.12 8.50
N ALA A 46 -0.91 6.69 8.95
CA ALA A 46 -0.38 6.44 10.28
C ALA A 46 -0.18 7.75 11.04
N ILE A 47 -0.26 7.67 12.36
CA ILE A 47 0.05 8.79 13.25
C ILE A 47 1.53 8.67 13.63
N VAL A 48 2.27 9.77 13.50
CA VAL A 48 3.68 9.84 13.90
C VAL A 48 3.76 9.92 15.41
N GLU A 49 4.44 8.96 16.02
CA GLU A 49 4.70 8.94 17.46
C GLU A 49 6.18 9.26 17.74
N GLY A 50 6.40 10.10 18.76
CA GLY A 50 7.73 10.50 19.22
C GLY A 50 8.32 11.71 18.49
N LYS A 51 9.60 11.98 18.78
CA LYS A 51 10.32 13.20 18.37
C LYS A 51 11.45 12.97 17.37
N SER A 52 11.66 11.73 16.94
CA SER A 52 12.81 11.33 16.12
C SER A 52 12.82 11.92 14.71
N MET A 53 11.66 12.37 14.23
CA MET A 53 11.48 12.93 12.89
C MET A 53 11.22 14.44 12.87
N LEU A 54 11.39 15.12 14.02
CA LEU A 54 11.36 16.58 14.10
C LEU A 54 12.52 17.20 13.29
N PRO A 55 12.35 18.43 12.75
CA PRO A 55 11.14 19.25 12.81
C PRO A 55 10.11 18.92 11.72
N TYR A 56 10.43 18.00 10.80
CA TYR A 56 9.64 17.74 9.60
C TYR A 56 8.33 17.00 9.86
N TYR A 57 8.33 16.09 10.84
CA TYR A 57 7.14 15.37 11.26
C TYR A 57 6.95 15.53 12.76
N ARG A 58 5.79 16.04 13.16
CA ARG A 58 5.44 16.30 14.56
C ARG A 58 4.76 15.10 15.20
N ASN A 59 4.94 14.95 16.51
CA ASN A 59 4.20 13.98 17.28
C ASN A 59 2.68 14.24 17.17
N GLY A 60 1.91 13.21 16.82
CA GLY A 60 0.48 13.28 16.56
C GLY A 60 0.11 13.68 15.12
N GLU A 61 1.08 13.93 14.24
CA GLU A 61 0.83 14.25 12.84
C GLU A 61 0.40 13.00 12.06
N VAL A 62 -0.64 13.13 11.22
CA VAL A 62 -1.06 12.04 10.33
C VAL A 62 -0.24 12.10 9.05
N VAL A 63 0.39 10.99 8.70
CA VAL A 63 1.14 10.82 7.46
C VAL A 63 0.50 9.78 6.56
N LEU A 64 0.52 10.05 5.25
CA LEU A 64 0.08 9.10 4.24
C LEU A 64 1.26 8.21 3.82
N ILE A 65 0.99 6.91 3.76
CA ILE A 65 1.95 5.88 3.42
C ILE A 65 1.52 5.23 2.09
N MET A 66 2.38 5.34 1.09
CA MET A 66 2.26 4.60 -0.16
C MET A 66 2.94 3.23 0.00
N LYS A 67 2.15 2.20 0.34
CA LYS A 67 2.60 0.80 0.51
C LYS A 67 3.04 0.21 -0.82
N ALA A 68 2.34 0.57 -1.90
CA ALA A 68 2.68 0.21 -3.27
C ALA A 68 3.84 1.04 -3.87
N ALA A 69 4.60 1.80 -3.08
CA ALA A 69 5.69 2.63 -3.62
C ALA A 69 6.80 1.80 -4.28
N TYR A 70 7.05 0.60 -3.75
CA TYR A 70 8.19 -0.24 -4.12
C TYR A 70 7.79 -1.59 -4.71
N GLY A 71 6.54 -2.00 -4.53
CA GLY A 71 6.08 -3.32 -4.95
C GLY A 71 4.77 -3.75 -4.31
N ILE A 72 4.40 -5.01 -4.56
CA ILE A 72 3.30 -5.69 -3.86
C ILE A 72 3.88 -6.51 -2.71
N ARG A 73 3.45 -6.18 -1.50
CA ARG A 73 3.84 -6.89 -0.29
C ARG A 73 2.84 -8.03 -0.01
N GLY A 74 3.36 -9.22 0.23
CA GLY A 74 2.60 -10.37 0.69
C GLY A 74 2.17 -10.24 2.16
N LEU A 75 1.30 -11.14 2.60
CA LEU A 75 0.79 -11.16 3.98
C LEU A 75 1.88 -11.45 5.02
N GLU A 76 2.92 -12.19 4.63
CA GLU A 76 4.08 -12.53 5.48
C GLU A 76 5.07 -11.35 5.64
N GLY A 77 4.88 -10.25 4.88
CA GLY A 77 5.74 -9.07 4.93
C GLY A 77 6.88 -9.06 3.91
N ASN A 78 7.03 -10.10 3.10
CA ASN A 78 7.95 -10.11 1.96
C ASN A 78 7.34 -9.44 0.73
N TYR A 79 8.18 -8.92 -0.18
CA TYR A 79 7.71 -8.43 -1.48
C TYR A 79 7.67 -9.53 -2.53
N TRP A 80 6.49 -9.79 -3.11
CA TRP A 80 6.32 -10.74 -4.21
C TRP A 80 6.75 -10.17 -5.55
N MET A 81 6.56 -8.86 -5.73
CA MET A 81 6.97 -8.14 -6.94
C MET A 81 7.50 -6.78 -6.54
N ARG A 82 8.70 -6.43 -7.03
CA ARG A 82 9.40 -5.17 -6.74
C ARG A 82 9.54 -4.41 -8.06
N TRP A 83 8.99 -3.19 -8.15
CA TRP A 83 9.12 -2.34 -9.36
C TRP A 83 9.96 -1.10 -9.15
N LYS A 84 10.24 -0.74 -7.89
CA LYS A 84 11.08 0.41 -7.57
C LYS A 84 11.88 0.11 -6.31
N LEU A 85 13.14 0.52 -6.32
CA LEU A 85 14.01 0.48 -5.15
C LEU A 85 13.83 1.74 -4.30
N PRO A 86 13.71 1.63 -2.97
CA PRO A 86 13.81 2.76 -2.06
C PRO A 86 15.13 3.52 -2.29
N ALA A 87 15.04 4.84 -2.37
CA ALA A 87 16.19 5.69 -2.67
C ALA A 87 16.62 6.51 -1.46
N ALA A 88 17.91 6.86 -1.42
CA ALA A 88 18.42 7.80 -0.42
C ALA A 88 17.63 9.12 -0.47
N GLY A 89 17.32 9.66 0.70
CA GLY A 89 16.49 10.86 0.86
C GLY A 89 14.99 10.60 0.98
N GLU A 90 14.50 9.41 0.64
CA GLU A 90 13.08 9.08 0.86
C GLU A 90 12.80 8.85 2.36
N VAL A 91 11.64 9.30 2.81
CA VAL A 91 11.12 8.97 4.14
C VAL A 91 10.25 7.73 3.98
N VAL A 92 10.53 6.72 4.80
CA VAL A 92 9.89 5.40 4.71
C VAL A 92 9.38 4.96 6.05
N VAL A 93 8.36 4.12 5.97
CA VAL A 93 7.90 3.32 7.10
C VAL A 93 8.59 1.97 7.01
N ALA A 94 9.17 1.50 8.10
CA ALA A 94 9.89 0.24 8.17
C ALA A 94 9.61 -0.48 9.49
N LEU A 95 9.88 -1.78 9.52
CA LEU A 95 9.95 -2.55 10.75
C LEU A 95 11.33 -2.43 11.37
N SER A 96 11.39 -2.10 12.65
CA SER A 96 12.61 -2.08 13.44
C SER A 96 13.21 -3.49 13.52
N PRO A 97 14.50 -3.71 13.17
CA PRO A 97 15.13 -5.02 13.29
C PRO A 97 15.20 -5.54 14.73
N THR A 98 15.18 -4.63 15.71
CA THR A 98 15.33 -4.97 17.13
C THR A 98 13.98 -5.15 17.81
N SER A 99 13.08 -4.16 17.70
CA SER A 99 11.79 -4.18 18.41
C SER A 99 10.64 -4.77 17.60
N HIS A 100 10.81 -4.97 16.28
CA HIS A 100 9.73 -5.32 15.35
C HIS A 100 8.58 -4.30 15.30
N GLU A 101 8.77 -3.12 15.88
CA GLU A 101 7.80 -2.03 15.83
C GLU A 101 7.88 -1.28 14.50
N ILE A 102 6.76 -0.67 14.11
CA ILE A 102 6.68 0.19 12.94
C ILE A 102 7.34 1.53 13.26
N ILE A 103 8.37 1.89 12.50
CA ILE A 103 9.12 3.14 12.66
C ILE A 103 9.09 3.95 11.37
N ILE A 104 9.15 5.27 11.51
CA ILE A 104 9.27 6.22 10.39
C ILE A 104 10.67 6.80 10.43
N LYS A 105 11.42 6.63 9.34
CA LYS A 105 12.81 7.11 9.21
C LYS A 105 13.10 7.58 7.79
N ARG A 106 14.17 8.37 7.63
CA ARG A 106 14.70 8.76 6.32
C ARG A 106 15.78 7.77 5.90
N ILE A 107 15.80 7.38 4.64
CA ILE A 107 16.93 6.64 4.07
C ILE A 107 18.11 7.59 3.95
N GLY A 108 19.11 7.42 4.81
CA GLY A 108 20.38 8.13 4.74
C GLY A 108 21.21 7.65 3.57
N GLU A 109 21.39 6.33 3.50
CA GLU A 109 22.25 5.66 2.51
C GLU A 109 21.66 4.32 2.09
N VAL A 110 22.00 3.90 0.87
CA VAL A 110 21.73 2.56 0.35
C VAL A 110 23.07 1.85 0.19
N ARG A 111 23.19 0.65 0.77
CA ARG A 111 24.41 -0.16 0.73
C ARG A 111 24.10 -1.52 0.12
N LYS A 112 25.11 -2.14 -0.49
CA LYS A 112 25.05 -3.55 -0.88
C LYS A 112 25.59 -4.41 0.26
N GLN A 113 24.86 -5.46 0.62
CA GLN A 113 25.26 -6.48 1.57
C GLN A 113 25.23 -7.83 0.83
N GLY A 114 26.37 -8.21 0.25
CA GLY A 114 26.42 -9.31 -0.71
C GLY A 114 25.66 -8.96 -2.00
N GLU A 115 24.74 -9.84 -2.40
CA GLU A 115 23.86 -9.64 -3.57
C GLU A 115 22.61 -8.81 -3.25
N GLU A 116 22.35 -8.52 -1.97
CA GLU A 116 21.15 -7.81 -1.53
C GLU A 116 21.41 -6.34 -1.20
N LEU A 117 20.36 -5.53 -1.26
CA LEU A 117 20.39 -4.13 -0.84
C LEU A 117 19.92 -4.00 0.61
N ALA A 118 20.68 -3.22 1.37
CA ALA A 118 20.38 -2.85 2.73
C ALA A 118 20.41 -1.33 2.90
N TYR A 119 19.62 -0.82 3.83
CA TYR A 119 19.29 0.59 3.95
C TYR A 119 19.76 1.10 5.31
N PHE A 120 20.47 2.22 5.30
CA PHE A 120 20.84 2.94 6.52
C PHE A 120 19.78 4.00 6.79
N LEU A 121 18.93 3.76 7.79
CA LEU A 121 17.81 4.61 8.17
C LEU A 121 18.23 5.57 9.27
N ILE A 122 17.85 6.84 9.15
CA ILE A 122 18.19 7.91 10.11
C ILE A 122 16.96 8.74 10.46
N GLY A 123 16.87 9.19 11.70
CA GLY A 123 15.91 10.22 12.10
C GLY A 123 16.38 11.63 11.71
N TYR A 124 15.44 12.55 11.50
CA TYR A 124 15.76 13.97 11.32
C TYR A 124 16.19 14.67 12.61
N ASN A 125 15.87 14.10 13.76
CA ASN A 125 16.30 14.56 15.07
C ASN A 125 17.28 13.54 15.68
N PRO A 126 18.60 13.69 15.46
CA PRO A 126 19.59 12.70 15.87
C PRO A 126 19.66 12.44 17.38
N ILE A 127 19.22 13.41 18.20
CA ILE A 127 19.28 13.36 19.66
C ILE A 127 18.21 12.41 20.23
N GLU A 128 17.05 12.34 19.57
CA GLU A 128 15.88 11.56 20.01
C GLU A 128 15.64 10.32 19.14
N SER A 129 16.55 10.02 18.20
CA SER A 129 16.37 8.97 17.21
C SER A 129 17.19 7.75 17.56
N ILE A 130 16.50 6.67 17.93
CA ILE A 130 17.01 5.30 17.79
C ILE A 130 16.86 4.92 16.31
N ASP A 131 17.98 4.71 15.62
CA ASP A 131 18.01 4.44 14.18
C ASP A 131 19.16 3.51 13.76
N SER A 132 19.55 3.49 12.48
CA SER A 132 20.59 2.58 11.99
C SER A 132 21.96 2.81 12.61
N ARG A 133 22.18 3.92 13.30
CA ARG A 133 23.37 4.12 14.15
C ARG A 133 23.39 3.16 15.35
N ASP A 134 22.21 2.74 15.82
CA ASP A 134 22.02 1.85 16.97
C ASP A 134 21.76 0.40 16.54
N PHE A 135 20.83 0.19 15.60
CA PHE A 135 20.40 -1.17 15.18
C PHE A 135 21.03 -1.67 13.87
N GLY A 136 21.85 -0.85 13.20
CA GLY A 136 22.51 -1.24 11.95
C GLY A 136 21.60 -1.15 10.71
N LEU A 137 21.96 -1.90 9.67
CA LEU A 137 21.30 -1.85 8.36
C LEU A 137 19.95 -2.57 8.36
N VAL A 138 19.01 -2.05 7.57
CA VAL A 138 17.65 -2.58 7.41
C VAL A 138 17.49 -3.20 6.03
N GLN A 139 16.92 -4.40 5.95
CA GLN A 139 16.69 -5.07 4.67
C GLN A 139 15.50 -4.46 3.90
N PHE A 140 15.46 -4.71 2.59
CA PHE A 140 14.36 -4.24 1.73
C PHE A 140 12.99 -4.69 2.25
N ASP A 141 12.84 -5.96 2.64
CA ASP A 141 11.53 -6.51 3.03
C ASP A 141 11.01 -5.97 4.37
N SER A 142 11.89 -5.34 5.16
CA SER A 142 11.51 -4.59 6.36
C SER A 142 10.94 -3.21 6.03
N ILE A 143 11.16 -2.66 4.83
CA ILE A 143 10.56 -1.39 4.40
C ILE A 143 9.11 -1.67 3.99
N ILE A 144 8.16 -0.99 4.62
CA ILE A 144 6.72 -1.19 4.40
C ILE A 144 6.22 -0.32 3.24
N GLY A 145 6.71 0.92 3.14
CA GLY A 145 6.21 1.87 2.16
C GLY A 145 6.86 3.24 2.29
N LYS A 146 6.54 4.12 1.33
CA LYS A 146 7.04 5.49 1.29
C LYS A 146 6.07 6.44 1.97
N VAL A 147 6.58 7.31 2.83
CA VAL A 147 5.80 8.44 3.36
C VAL A 147 5.67 9.50 2.28
N ILE A 148 4.43 9.92 2.00
CA ILE A 148 4.14 11.01 1.08
C ILE A 148 4.33 12.34 1.83
N PRO A 149 5.24 13.22 1.38
CA PRO A 149 5.43 14.53 2.01
C PRO A 149 4.13 15.33 2.05
N GLN A 150 3.78 15.85 3.23
CA GLN A 150 2.71 16.83 3.40
C GLN A 150 3.39 18.20 3.30
N ARG A 151 3.32 18.85 2.14
CA ARG A 151 3.85 20.20 1.94
C ARG A 151 2.82 21.24 2.31
#